data_AF-A0A2S7MZW1-F1
#
_entry.id   AF-A0A2S7MZW1-F1
#
_cell.length_a   1.000
_cell.length_b   1.000
_cell.length_c   1.000
_cell.angle_alpha   90.00
_cell.angle_beta   90.00
_cell.angle_gamma   90.00
#
_symmetry.space_group_name_H-M   'P 1'
#
loop_
_entity.id
_entity.type
_entity.pdbx_description
1 polymer ?
#
loop_
_entity_poly.entity_id
_entity_poly.type
_entity_poly.pdbx_seq_one_letter_code
_entity_poly.pdbx_strand_id
1 'polypeptide(L)' 'MLLKMMSAEELKECITDLKRKHSDCIFMYGFYHERTAEISNRLQIYIDFYNEHHKNESQ' A
#
# COMPACT_ATOMS: atom_id res chain seq x y z
N MET A 1 -7.86 12.40 -6.01
CA MET A 1 -7.66 12.93 -4.64
C MET A 1 -8.49 12.09 -3.65
N LEU A 2 -8.23 10.77 -3.58
CA LEU A 2 -9.00 9.82 -2.74
C LEU A 2 -8.32 9.51 -1.39
N LEU A 3 -6.98 9.54 -1.33
CA LEU A 3 -6.20 9.21 -0.14
C LEU A 3 -6.40 10.20 1.03
N LYS A 4 -6.69 11.47 0.74
CA LYS A 4 -6.82 12.55 1.76
C LYS A 4 -8.10 12.47 2.61
N MET A 5 -8.99 11.52 2.35
CA MET A 5 -10.26 11.34 3.07
C MET A 5 -10.30 10.07 3.93
N MET A 6 -9.23 9.26 3.94
CA MET A 6 -9.18 8.02 4.72
C MET A 6 -8.60 8.26 6.11
N SER A 7 -9.17 7.60 7.12
CA SER A 7 -8.58 7.50 8.46
C SER A 7 -7.31 6.64 8.46
N ALA A 8 -6.48 6.77 9.50
CA ALA A 8 -5.27 5.97 9.64
C ALA A 8 -5.55 4.46 9.73
N GLU A 9 -6.70 4.08 10.32
CA GLU A 9 -7.14 2.68 10.38
C GLU A 9 -7.54 2.14 9.00
N GLU A 10 -8.37 2.87 8.24
CA GLU A 10 -8.75 2.49 6.88
C GLU A 10 -7.53 2.39 5.95
N LEU A 11 -6.57 3.28 6.13
CA LEU A 11 -5.32 3.27 5.39
C LEU A 11 -4.48 2.02 5.72
N LYS A 12 -4.42 1.64 6.99
CA LYS A 12 -3.73 0.42 7.45
C LYS A 12 -4.39 -0.86 6.93
N GLU A 13 -5.72 -0.90 6.88
CA GLU A 13 -6.46 -1.99 6.25
C GLU A 13 -6.18 -2.07 4.75
N CYS A 14 -6.18 -0.94 4.04
CA CYS A 14 -5.85 -0.88 2.62
C CYS A 14 -4.42 -1.38 2.33
N ILE A 15 -3.43 -0.98 3.13
CA ILE A 15 -2.04 -1.45 3.03
C ILE A 15 -1.98 -2.97 3.24
N THR A 16 -2.74 -3.50 4.21
CA THR A 16 -2.76 -4.93 4.53
C THR A 16 -3.37 -5.75 3.40
N ASP A 17 -4.49 -5.30 2.82
CA ASP A 17 -5.10 -5.93 1.65
C ASP A 17 -4.18 -5.89 0.42
N LEU A 18 -3.53 -4.75 0.17
CA LEU A 18 -2.55 -4.61 -0.92
C LEU A 18 -1.35 -5.55 -0.74
N LYS A 19 -0.84 -5.72 0.49
CA LYS A 19 0.24 -6.69 0.78
C LYS A 19 -0.19 -8.12 0.46
N ARG A 20 -1.42 -8.48 0.80
CA ARG A 20 -1.97 -9.81 0.48
C ARG A 20 -2.05 -10.02 -1.04
N LYS A 21 -2.64 -9.06 -1.76
CA LYS A 21 -2.72 -9.09 -3.23
C LYS A 21 -1.34 -9.15 -3.89
N HIS A 22 -0.36 -8.44 -3.34
CA HIS A 22 1.02 -8.49 -3.81
C HIS A 22 1.61 -9.90 -3.64
N SER A 23 1.45 -10.49 -2.45
CA SER A 23 1.90 -11.86 -2.17
C SER A 23 1.24 -12.89 -3.08
N ASP A 24 -0.09 -12.80 -3.26
CA ASP A 24 -0.85 -13.69 -4.14
C ASP A 24 -0.41 -13.51 -5.60
N CYS A 25 -0.14 -12.28 -6.03
CA CYS A 25 0.33 -11.98 -7.39
C CYS A 25 1.75 -12.52 -7.64
N ILE A 26 2.66 -12.40 -6.66
CA ILE A 26 3.98 -13.04 -6.72
C ILE A 26 3.85 -14.55 -6.84
N PHE A 27 2.96 -15.15 -6.03
CA PHE A 27 2.76 -16.60 -6.03
C PHE A 27 2.22 -17.09 -7.38
N MET A 28 1.25 -16.39 -7.97
CA MET A 28 0.60 -16.78 -9.21
C MET A 28 1.42 -16.48 -10.47
N TYR A 29 2.10 -15.33 -10.51
CA TYR A 29 2.71 -14.81 -11.75
C TYR A 29 4.22 -14.59 -11.65
N GLY A 30 4.79 -14.62 -10.44
CA GLY A 30 6.19 -14.35 -10.19
C GLY A 30 6.50 -12.89 -9.88
N PHE A 31 7.68 -12.66 -9.31
CA PHE A 31 8.11 -11.36 -8.82
C PHE A 31 8.28 -10.30 -9.93
N TYR A 32 8.84 -10.70 -11.08
CA TYR A 32 9.12 -9.79 -12.20
C TYR A 32 7.93 -9.57 -13.15
N HIS A 33 6.77 -10.09 -12.79
CA HIS A 33 5.57 -9.89 -13.59
C HIS A 33 5.08 -8.44 -13.48
N GLU A 34 4.67 -7.84 -14.60
CA GLU A 34 4.25 -6.44 -14.68
C GLU A 34 3.17 -6.07 -13.63
N ARG A 35 2.20 -6.97 -13.43
CA ARG A 35 1.16 -6.78 -12.39
C ARG A 35 1.72 -6.76 -10.97
N THR A 36 2.74 -7.55 -10.69
CA THR A 36 3.40 -7.55 -9.38
C THR A 36 4.04 -6.19 -9.13
N ALA A 37 4.78 -5.68 -10.12
CA ALA A 37 5.42 -4.36 -10.06
C ALA A 37 4.41 -3.21 -9.89
N GLU A 38 3.26 -3.27 -10.59
CA GLU A 38 2.18 -2.30 -10.42
C GLU A 38 1.64 -2.31 -8.98
N ILE A 39 1.39 -3.50 -8.41
CA ILE A 39 0.92 -3.63 -7.03
C ILE A 39 2.01 -3.16 -6.05
N SER A 40 3.29 -3.45 -6.29
CA SER A 40 4.41 -2.95 -5.46
C SER A 40 4.44 -1.42 -5.43
N ASN A 41 4.33 -0.78 -6.59
CA ASN A 41 4.31 0.69 -6.70
C ASN A 41 3.13 1.30 -5.95
N ARG A 42 1.93 0.71 -6.10
CA ARG A 42 0.74 1.16 -5.36
C ARG A 42 0.91 0.98 -3.86
N LEU A 43 1.45 -0.15 -3.41
CA LEU A 43 1.69 -0.40 -1.99
C LEU A 43 2.66 0.65 -1.41
N GLN A 44 3.73 1.00 -2.14
CA GLN A 44 4.70 2.00 -1.71
C GLN A 44 4.05 3.38 -1.50
N ILE A 45 3.21 3.83 -2.43
CA ILE A 45 2.49 5.11 -2.31
C ILE A 45 1.64 5.16 -1.03
N TYR A 46 0.94 4.07 -0.70
CA TYR A 46 0.10 4.02 0.51
C TYR A 46 0.94 4.00 1.79
N ILE A 47 2.08 3.29 1.79
CA ILE A 47 3.01 3.26 2.93
C ILE A 47 3.64 4.64 3.15
N ASP A 48 4.08 5.31 2.10
CA ASP A 48 4.68 6.65 2.19
C ASP A 48 3.66 7.66 2.72
N PHE A 49 2.42 7.60 2.23
CA PHE A 49 1.32 8.43 2.72
C PHE A 49 1.01 8.17 4.21
N TYR A 50 0.99 6.89 4.64
CA TYR A 50 0.81 6.54 6.06
C TYR A 50 1.94 7.07 6.93
N ASN A 51 3.19 6.92 6.48
CA ASN A 51 4.36 7.40 7.20
C ASN A 51 4.38 8.94 7.31
N GLU A 52 3.97 9.65 6.26
CA GLU A 52 3.85 11.12 6.27
C GLU A 52 2.79 11.58 7.28
N HIS A 53 1.63 10.93 7.31
CA HIS A 53 0.59 11.20 8.31
C HIS A 53 1.05 10.90 9.74
N HIS A 54 1.68 9.75 9.99
CA HIS A 54 2.16 9.38 11.34
C HIS A 54 3.33 10.24 11.84
N LYS A 55 4.22 10.70 10.95
CA LYS A 55 5.30 11.63 11.34
C LYS A 55 4.75 12.99 11.76
N ASN A 56 3.67 13.46 11.12
CA ASN A 56 3.02 14.72 11.47
C ASN A 56 2.20 14.65 12.78
N GLU A 57 1.77 13.47 13.24
CA GLU A 57 1.11 13.31 14.55
C GLU A 57 2.08 13.20 15.74
N SER A 58 3.40 13.03 15.49
CA SER A 58 4.42 12.91 16.55
C SER A 58 5.20 14.20 16.84
N GLN A 59 4.75 15.36 16.35
CA GLN A 59 5.29 16.70 16.65
C GLN A 59 4.27 17.54 17.43
#